data_AF-A0A5Q4FV98-F1
#
_entry.id   AF-A0A5Q4FV98-F1
#
_cell.length_a   1.000
_cell.length_b   1.000
_cell.length_c   1.000
_cell.angle_alpha   90.00
_cell.angle_beta   90.00
_cell.angle_gamma   90.00
#
_symmetry.space_group_name_H-M   'P 1'
#
loop_
_entity.id
_entity.type
_entity.pdbx_description
1 polymer ?
#
loop_
_entity_poly.entity_id
_entity_poly.type
_entity_poly.pdbx_seq_one_letter_code
_entity_poly.pdbx_strand_id
1 'polypeptide(L)'
;MGRDEQEAAYFTLLRAREELDGIRRYSEYLAEEARRLRRFMAEGQAHADGIHRRLRRAIRHTDTALAEAVEARLAIIAEELRSLPDREAAAEAFVTECEREHAALQRGS
;
A
#
# COMPACT_ATOMS: atom_id res chain seq x y z
N MET A 1 28.08 10.43 26.50
CA MET A 1 28.20 9.02 26.07
C MET A 1 26.90 8.27 26.31
N GLY A 2 26.58 7.79 27.53
CA GLY A 2 25.33 7.01 27.73
C GLY A 2 24.01 7.72 27.36
N ARG A 3 23.91 9.05 27.57
CA ARG A 3 22.72 9.84 27.22
C ARG A 3 22.55 10.04 25.70
N ASP A 4 23.65 10.29 25.00
CA ASP A 4 23.63 10.52 23.54
C ASP A 4 23.30 9.22 22.79
N GLU A 5 23.81 8.09 23.27
CA GLU A 5 23.51 6.76 22.75
C GLU A 5 22.04 6.37 22.97
N GLN A 6 21.48 6.66 24.15
CA GLN A 6 20.06 6.47 24.42
C GLN A 6 19.16 7.31 23.52
N GLU A 7 19.52 8.58 23.32
CA GLU A 7 18.79 9.50 22.45
C GLU A 7 18.83 9.04 20.98
N ALA A 8 20.00 8.62 20.50
CA ALA A 8 20.14 8.04 19.17
C ALA A 8 19.30 6.76 18.97
N ALA A 9 19.29 5.86 19.95
CA ALA A 9 18.47 4.65 19.92
C ALA A 9 16.97 4.97 19.93
N TYR A 10 16.56 5.98 20.71
CA TYR A 10 15.17 6.44 20.74
C TYR A 10 14.71 6.98 19.38
N PHE A 11 15.50 7.84 18.72
CA PHE A 11 15.12 8.38 17.42
C PHE A 11 15.12 7.32 16.32
N THR A 12 16.02 6.35 16.38
CA THR A 12 16.01 5.18 15.49
C THR A 12 14.71 4.38 15.66
N LEU A 13 14.31 4.09 16.90
CA LEU A 13 13.05 3.41 17.19
C LEU A 13 11.83 4.20 16.71
N LEU A 14 11.81 5.52 16.94
CA LEU A 14 10.74 6.38 16.46
C LEU A 14 10.60 6.31 14.94
N ARG A 15 11.73 6.40 14.22
CA ARG A 15 11.76 6.32 12.77
C ARG A 15 11.30 4.96 12.25
N ALA A 16 11.72 3.86 12.90
CA ALA A 16 11.31 2.51 12.54
C ALA A 16 9.78 2.32 12.66
N ARG A 17 9.17 2.88 13.71
CA ARG A 17 7.71 2.85 13.91
C ARG A 17 6.97 3.66 12.84
N GLU A 18 7.45 4.86 12.52
CA GLU A 18 6.87 5.67 11.45
C GLU A 18 6.90 4.96 10.10
N GLU A 19 7.98 4.23 9.81
CA GLU A 19 8.12 3.44 8.59
C GLU A 19 7.12 2.28 8.55
N LEU A 20 7.00 1.52 9.63
CA LEU A 20 6.00 0.45 9.75
C LEU A 20 4.57 0.98 9.57
N ASP A 21 4.23 2.09 10.22
CA ASP A 21 2.92 2.75 10.07
C ASP A 21 2.71 3.28 8.63
N GLY A 22 3.78 3.71 7.97
CA GLY A 22 3.76 4.07 6.55
C GLY A 22 3.41 2.89 5.65
N ILE A 23 4.03 1.73 5.88
CA ILE A 23 3.77 0.48 5.13
C ILE A 23 2.32 0.04 5.31
N ARG A 24 1.81 0.04 6.55
CA ARG A 24 0.42 -0.33 6.85
C ARG A 24 -0.60 0.57 6.17
N ARG A 25 -0.44 1.89 6.28
CA ARG A 25 -1.32 2.85 5.60
C ARG A 25 -1.27 2.71 4.09
N TYR A 26 -0.09 2.44 3.52
CA TYR A 26 0.06 2.20 2.10
C TYR A 26 -0.68 0.93 1.66
N SER A 27 -0.59 -0.16 2.44
CA SER A 27 -1.33 -1.40 2.22
C SER A 27 -2.85 -1.17 2.22
N GLU A 28 -3.36 -0.45 3.22
CA GLU A 28 -4.78 -0.07 3.30
C GLU A 28 -5.22 0.73 2.08
N TYR A 29 -4.46 1.76 1.72
CA TYR A 29 -4.72 2.58 0.54
C TYR A 29 -4.79 1.74 -0.73
N LEU A 30 -3.83 0.83 -0.96
CA LEU A 30 -3.81 -0.02 -2.14
C LEU A 30 -5.02 -0.96 -2.21
N ALA A 31 -5.42 -1.53 -1.07
CA ALA A 31 -6.60 -2.39 -0.99
C ALA A 31 -7.89 -1.62 -1.33
N GLU A 32 -8.03 -0.40 -0.81
CA GLU A 32 -9.17 0.47 -1.11
C GLU A 32 -9.19 0.92 -2.57
N GLU A 33 -8.03 1.27 -3.12
CA GLU A 33 -7.90 1.70 -4.50
C GLU A 33 -8.24 0.57 -5.47
N ALA A 34 -7.75 -0.65 -5.22
CA ALA A 34 -8.15 -1.82 -5.99
C ALA A 34 -9.66 -2.04 -5.96
N ARG A 35 -10.30 -1.87 -4.79
CA ARG A 35 -11.76 -1.97 -4.64
C ARG A 35 -12.49 -0.88 -5.43
N ARG A 36 -12.00 0.36 -5.41
CA ARG A 36 -12.55 1.49 -6.16
C ARG A 36 -12.50 1.23 -7.67
N LEU A 37 -11.34 0.82 -8.19
CA LEU A 37 -11.14 0.54 -9.61
C LEU A 37 -11.99 -0.64 -10.11
N ARG A 38 -12.09 -1.71 -9.33
CA ARG A 38 -12.98 -2.84 -9.67
C ARG A 38 -14.45 -2.43 -9.73
N ARG A 39 -14.91 -1.59 -8.79
CA ARG A 39 -16.27 -1.04 -8.81
C ARG A 39 -16.49 -0.16 -10.04
N PHE A 40 -15.55 0.74 -10.34
CA PHE A 40 -15.61 1.59 -11.53
C PHE A 40 -15.78 0.76 -12.81
N MET A 41 -15.01 -0.30 -12.98
CA MET A 41 -15.14 -1.20 -14.13
C MET A 41 -16.49 -1.93 -14.18
N ALA A 42 -16.97 -2.43 -13.03
CA ALA A 42 -18.25 -3.11 -12.94
C ALA A 42 -19.44 -2.19 -13.26
N GLU A 43 -19.42 -0.96 -12.73
CA GLU A 43 -20.42 0.08 -13.00
C GLU A 43 -20.40 0.49 -14.48
N GLY A 44 -19.21 0.70 -15.04
CA GLY A 44 -19.04 1.01 -16.47
C GLY A 44 -19.61 -0.08 -17.37
N GLN A 45 -19.36 -1.35 -17.05
CA GLN A 45 -19.92 -2.48 -17.79
C GLN A 45 -21.44 -2.54 -17.68
N ALA A 46 -21.99 -2.37 -16.47
CA ALA A 46 -23.43 -2.38 -16.24
C ALA A 46 -24.15 -1.26 -17.02
N HIS A 47 -23.56 -0.07 -17.08
CA HIS A 47 -24.08 1.02 -17.91
C HIS A 47 -24.02 0.70 -19.40
N ALA A 48 -22.93 0.07 -19.87
CA ALA A 48 -22.76 -0.30 -21.27
C ALA A 48 -23.76 -1.38 -21.75
N ASP A 49 -24.25 -2.23 -20.85
CA ASP A 49 -25.22 -3.29 -21.18
C ASP A 49 -26.61 -2.72 -21.51
N GLY A 50 -26.96 -1.54 -21.01
CA GLY A 50 -28.20 -0.82 -21.36
C GLY A 50 -28.14 -0.06 -22.68
N ILE A 51 -26.97 0.09 -23.30
CA ILE A 51 -26.78 0.91 -24.50
C ILE A 51 -27.02 0.07 -25.77
N HIS A 52 -27.75 0.64 -26.73
CA HIS A 52 -27.95 0.02 -28.03
C HIS A 52 -26.61 -0.33 -28.71
N ARG A 53 -26.48 -1.57 -29.20
CA ARG A 53 -25.23 -2.17 -29.70
C ARG A 53 -24.46 -1.30 -30.72
N ARG A 54 -25.17 -0.57 -31.60
CA ARG A 54 -24.54 0.31 -32.60
C ARG A 54 -23.85 1.52 -31.95
N LEU A 55 -24.47 2.13 -30.93
CA LEU A 55 -23.89 3.25 -30.20
C LEU A 55 -22.71 2.79 -29.35
N ARG A 56 -22.85 1.64 -28.69
CA ARG A 56 -21.75 1.01 -27.94
C ARG A 56 -20.52 0.77 -28.80
N ARG A 57 -20.70 0.33 -30.05
CA ARG A 57 -19.59 0.13 -31.00
C ARG A 57 -18.91 1.44 -31.39
N ALA A 58 -19.66 2.54 -31.49
CA ALA A 58 -19.10 3.86 -31.84
C ALA A 58 -18.22 4.42 -30.72
N ILE A 59 -18.57 4.22 -29.45
CA ILE A 59 -17.82 4.74 -28.29
C ILE A 59 -16.74 3.79 -27.76
N ARG A 60 -16.76 2.52 -28.17
CA ARG A 60 -15.83 1.47 -27.69
C ARG A 60 -14.36 1.88 -27.71
N HIS A 61 -13.92 2.58 -28.75
CA HIS A 61 -12.52 2.99 -28.91
C HIS A 61 -12.05 3.94 -27.80
N THR A 62 -12.94 4.74 -27.23
CA THR A 62 -12.65 5.64 -26.11
C THR A 62 -12.57 4.86 -24.79
N ASP A 63 -13.53 3.95 -24.57
CA ASP A 63 -13.63 3.18 -23.32
C ASP A 63 -12.54 2.10 -23.20
N THR A 64 -12.03 1.59 -24.33
CA THR A 64 -11.04 0.50 -24.34
C THR A 64 -9.71 0.95 -23.75
N ALA A 65 -9.20 2.12 -24.14
CA ALA A 65 -7.94 2.64 -23.61
C ALA A 65 -8.01 2.91 -22.10
N LEU A 66 -9.17 3.38 -21.61
CA LEU A 66 -9.39 3.58 -20.18
C LEU A 66 -9.46 2.25 -19.43
N ALA A 67 -10.18 1.25 -19.97
CA ALA A 67 -10.25 -0.08 -19.39
C ALA A 67 -8.86 -0.73 -19.28
N GLU A 68 -8.06 -0.67 -20.36
CA GLU A 68 -6.68 -1.19 -20.37
C GLU A 68 -5.80 -0.49 -19.33
N ALA A 69 -5.93 0.83 -19.18
CA ALA A 69 -5.19 1.57 -18.15
C ALA A 69 -5.59 1.16 -16.73
N VAL A 70 -6.88 0.94 -16.48
CA VAL A 70 -7.38 0.46 -15.19
C VAL A 70 -6.90 -0.96 -14.90
N GLU A 71 -6.93 -1.85 -15.88
CA GLU A 71 -6.42 -3.22 -15.76
C GLU A 71 -4.92 -3.24 -15.47
N ALA A 72 -4.12 -2.44 -16.19
CA ALA A 72 -2.69 -2.30 -15.94
C ALA A 72 -2.42 -1.78 -14.52
N ARG A 73 -3.19 -0.79 -14.05
CA ARG A 73 -3.08 -0.28 -12.68
C ARG A 73 -3.43 -1.34 -11.64
N LEU A 74 -4.50 -2.12 -11.87
CA LEU A 74 -4.88 -3.23 -10.99
C LEU A 74 -3.82 -4.32 -10.93
N ALA A 75 -3.13 -4.62 -12.03
CA ALA A 75 -2.03 -5.57 -12.06
C ALA A 75 -0.85 -5.09 -11.18
N ILE A 76 -0.46 -3.82 -11.30
CA ILE A 76 0.57 -3.21 -10.45
C ILE A 76 0.17 -3.26 -8.97
N ILE A 77 -1.07 -2.86 -8.64
CA ILE A 77 -1.55 -2.90 -7.25
C ILE A 77 -1.52 -4.33 -6.71
N ALA A 78 -1.92 -5.32 -7.52
CA ALA A 78 -1.88 -6.72 -7.12
C ALA A 78 -0.45 -7.20 -6.86
N GLU A 79 0.53 -6.74 -7.63
CA GLU A 79 1.95 -7.06 -7.41
C GLU A 79 2.48 -6.43 -6.12
N GLU A 80 2.22 -5.15 -5.90
CA GLU A 80 2.59 -4.45 -4.68
C GLU A 80 2.01 -5.14 -3.45
N LEU A 81 0.70 -5.46 -3.46
CA LEU A 81 0.01 -6.15 -2.37
C LEU A 81 0.57 -7.57 -2.10
N ARG A 82 1.14 -8.24 -3.10
CA ARG A 82 1.82 -9.54 -2.88
C ARG A 82 3.13 -9.36 -2.12
N SER A 83 3.86 -8.28 -2.35
CA SER A 83 5.17 -8.02 -1.73
C SER A 83 5.08 -7.37 -0.34
N LEU A 84 3.98 -6.68 -0.05
CA LEU A 84 3.83 -5.89 1.17
C LEU A 84 3.90 -6.69 2.48
N PRO A 85 3.30 -7.89 2.59
CA PRO A 85 3.38 -8.66 3.83
C PRO A 85 4.82 -8.97 4.26
N ASP A 86 5.70 -9.30 3.31
CA ASP A 86 7.12 -9.58 3.59
C ASP A 86 7.85 -8.31 4.06
N ARG A 87 7.52 -7.16 3.45
CA ARG A 87 8.07 -5.84 3.84
C ARG A 87 7.59 -5.41 5.22
N GLU A 88 6.31 -5.63 5.53
CA GLU A 88 5.72 -5.35 6.83
C GLU A 88 6.38 -6.23 7.91
N ALA A 89 6.50 -7.53 7.66
CA ALA A 89 7.17 -8.45 8.60
C ALA A 89 8.63 -8.06 8.86
N ALA A 90 9.37 -7.64 7.83
CA ALA A 90 10.73 -7.14 7.99
C ALA A 90 10.79 -5.85 8.84
N ALA A 91 9.87 -4.91 8.61
CA ALA A 91 9.78 -3.68 9.40
C ALA A 91 9.38 -3.96 10.86
N GLU A 92 8.45 -4.88 11.10
CA GLU A 92 8.07 -5.31 12.45
C GLU A 92 9.25 -5.96 13.21
N ALA A 93 10.01 -6.81 12.53
CA ALA A 93 11.22 -7.41 13.09
C ALA A 93 12.25 -6.34 13.46
N PHE A 94 12.45 -5.34 12.60
CA PHE A 94 13.36 -4.23 12.85
C PHE A 94 12.91 -3.36 14.04
N VAL A 95 11.63 -3.01 14.13
CA VAL A 95 11.08 -2.30 15.30
C VAL A 95 11.34 -3.09 16.57
N THR A 96 11.11 -4.41 16.55
CA THR A 96 11.35 -5.29 17.71
C THR A 96 12.83 -5.27 18.14
N GLU A 97 13.76 -5.22 17.18
CA GLU A 97 15.20 -5.11 17.47
C GLU A 97 15.53 -3.77 18.13
N CYS A 98 15.06 -2.65 17.56
CA CYS A 98 15.26 -1.32 18.12
C CYS A 98 14.66 -1.19 19.53
N GLU A 99 13.51 -1.81 19.80
CA GLU A 99 12.90 -1.83 21.13
C GLU A 99 13.78 -2.56 22.15
N ARG A 100 14.37 -3.70 21.77
CA ARG A 100 15.29 -4.45 22.64
C ARG A 100 16.55 -3.65 22.94
N GLU A 101 17.14 -3.03 21.93
CA GLU A 101 18.36 -2.21 22.07
C GLU A 101 18.10 -0.99 22.96
N HIS A 102 17.04 -0.23 22.68
CA HIS A 102 16.67 0.92 23.50
C HIS A 102 16.40 0.53 24.95
N ALA A 103 15.68 -0.58 25.19
CA ALA A 103 15.42 -1.08 26.53
C ALA A 103 16.70 -1.57 27.24
N ALA A 104 17.68 -2.11 26.52
CA ALA A 104 18.97 -2.50 27.09
C ALA A 104 19.76 -1.26 27.55
N LEU A 105 19.80 -0.20 26.73
CA LEU A 105 20.46 1.06 27.05
C LEU A 105 19.80 1.79 28.23
N GLN A 106 18.47 1.68 28.39
CA GLN A 106 17.75 2.23 29.55
C GLN A 106 18.10 1.50 30.86
N ARG A 107 18.32 0.18 30.82
CA ARG A 107 18.66 -0.62 32.02
C ARG A 107 20.14 -0.53 32.42
N GLY A 108 21.01 -0.18 31.48
CA GLY A 108 22.46 -0.05 31.70
C GLY A 108 22.93 1.36 32.10
N SER A 109 22.01 2.32 32.18
CA SER A 109 22.22 3.70 32.64
C SER A 109 21.64 3.91 34.03
#